data_AF-A0A0C9WAH8-F1
#
_entry.id   AF-A0A0C9WAH8-F1
#
_cell.length_a   1.000
_cell.length_b   1.000
_cell.length_c   1.000
_cell.angle_alpha   90.00
_cell.angle_beta   90.00
_cell.angle_gamma   90.00
#
_symmetry.space_group_name_H-M   'P 1'
#
loop_
_entity.id
_entity.type
_entity.pdbx_description
1 polymer ?
#
loop_
_entity_poly.entity_id
_entity_poly.type
_entity_poly.pdbx_seq_one_letter_code
_entity_poly.pdbx_strand_id
1 'polypeptide(L)'
;MQIPTITIKQCGDKPQRRSSLAPICTDCPRPIPNSYWATPQLLACEYPWSPYEVSSKQKLDKLLAAGVRTFIDLTECGELSPYQPHLPSLVTAHGIDMSDIEYHQFPIQDRSLPESMEFMFQILDVLRDNEKRGRVSAVHCRGGIGRTGMVIGCWLVESETAKSGEDALRMIDSLWKTVEKCKRYPHSPETGPQFEFVKNFCPPRLVEA
;
A
#
# COMPACT_ATOMS: atom_id res chain seq x y z
N MET A 1 -52.08 -4.03 44.39
CA MET A 1 -50.92 -3.13 44.32
C MET A 1 -49.71 -3.94 44.74
N GLN A 2 -48.92 -4.39 43.77
CA GLN A 2 -47.88 -5.40 43.97
C GLN A 2 -46.62 -4.90 43.28
N ILE A 3 -45.59 -4.63 44.08
CA ILE A 3 -44.28 -4.17 43.65
C ILE A 3 -43.45 -5.44 43.39
N PRO A 4 -42.87 -5.64 42.20
CA PRO A 4 -41.89 -6.70 42.02
C PRO A 4 -40.46 -6.16 42.08
N THR A 5 -39.73 -6.81 42.97
CA THR A 5 -38.29 -6.95 43.22
C THR A 5 -37.37 -6.81 41.99
N ILE A 6 -36.27 -6.06 42.20
CA ILE A 6 -35.11 -5.93 41.32
C ILE A 6 -34.26 -7.21 41.41
N THR A 7 -33.98 -7.84 40.26
CA THR A 7 -32.97 -8.91 40.14
C THR A 7 -31.88 -8.45 39.18
N ILE A 8 -30.67 -8.27 39.72
CA ILE A 8 -29.45 -8.03 38.95
C ILE A 8 -29.00 -9.37 38.34
N LYS A 9 -28.84 -9.41 37.02
CA LYS A 9 -28.04 -10.42 36.32
C LYS A 9 -26.90 -9.73 35.58
N GLN A 10 -25.69 -9.85 36.11
CA GLN A 10 -24.49 -9.76 35.28
C GLN A 10 -24.36 -11.07 34.50
N CYS A 11 -24.28 -10.96 33.18
CA CYS A 11 -23.65 -11.98 32.35
C CYS A 11 -22.78 -11.23 31.35
N GLY A 12 -21.48 -11.48 31.43
CA GLY A 12 -20.48 -10.83 30.60
C GLY A 12 -20.50 -11.38 29.19
N ASP A 13 -20.30 -10.49 28.22
CA ASP A 13 -19.83 -10.84 26.90
C ASP A 13 -18.48 -10.17 26.69
N LYS A 14 -17.43 -11.01 26.61
CA LYS A 14 -16.13 -10.59 26.12
C LYS A 14 -16.28 -10.22 24.64
N PRO A 15 -15.69 -9.11 24.16
CA PRO A 15 -15.73 -8.79 22.75
C PRO A 15 -14.99 -9.88 21.96
N GLN A 16 -15.72 -10.59 21.11
CA GLN A 16 -15.15 -11.58 20.20
C GLN A 16 -14.25 -10.87 19.17
N ARG A 17 -12.97 -11.21 19.19
CA ARG A 17 -11.98 -10.88 18.15
C ARG A 17 -12.53 -11.34 16.80
N ARG A 18 -12.98 -10.41 15.96
CA ARG A 18 -13.28 -10.71 14.55
C ARG A 18 -11.95 -10.84 13.81
N SER A 19 -11.44 -12.07 13.72
CA SER A 19 -10.43 -12.41 12.72
C SER A 19 -11.12 -12.52 11.36
N SER A 20 -11.19 -11.42 10.61
CA SER A 20 -11.54 -11.48 9.19
C SER A 20 -10.29 -11.15 8.37
N LEU A 21 -9.36 -12.11 8.31
CA LEU A 21 -8.44 -12.20 7.19
C LEU A 21 -9.31 -12.56 5.97
N ALA A 22 -9.83 -11.55 5.30
CA ALA A 22 -10.40 -11.77 3.97
C ALA A 22 -9.29 -12.40 3.13
N PRO A 23 -9.57 -13.51 2.42
CA PRO A 23 -8.58 -14.09 1.51
C PRO A 23 -8.15 -12.99 0.53
N ILE A 24 -6.83 -12.92 0.28
CA ILE A 24 -6.29 -12.04 -0.77
C ILE A 24 -7.12 -12.33 -2.03
N CYS A 25 -7.87 -11.34 -2.52
CA CYS A 25 -8.69 -11.48 -3.72
C CYS A 25 -7.74 -11.69 -4.89
N THR A 26 -7.45 -12.96 -5.20
CA THR A 26 -6.60 -13.37 -6.34
C THR A 26 -7.26 -13.08 -7.68
N ASP A 27 -8.54 -12.68 -7.66
CA ASP A 27 -9.37 -12.46 -8.85
C ASP A 27 -9.39 -10.99 -9.31
N CYS A 28 -8.69 -10.08 -8.63
CA CYS A 28 -8.56 -8.70 -9.12
C CYS A 28 -7.46 -8.66 -10.19
N PRO A 29 -7.79 -8.44 -11.48
CA PRO A 29 -6.77 -8.34 -12.52
C PRO A 29 -5.84 -7.18 -12.22
N ARG A 30 -4.54 -7.36 -12.48
CA ARG A 30 -3.55 -6.31 -12.26
C ARG A 30 -3.82 -5.15 -13.23
N PRO A 31 -3.97 -3.90 -12.76
CA PRO A 31 -4.37 -2.79 -13.61
C PRO A 31 -3.31 -2.44 -14.66
N ILE A 32 -2.03 -2.67 -14.36
CA ILE A 32 -0.92 -2.46 -15.29
C ILE A 32 0.08 -3.63 -15.21
N PRO A 33 0.85 -3.90 -16.28
CA PRO A 33 1.76 -5.05 -16.30
C PRO A 33 2.87 -5.00 -15.26
N ASN A 34 3.29 -3.79 -14.89
CA ASN A 34 4.30 -3.51 -13.87
C ASN A 34 3.67 -3.12 -12.53
N SER A 35 2.72 -3.94 -12.08
CA SER A 35 2.10 -3.84 -10.76
C SER A 35 1.76 -5.21 -10.19
N TYR A 36 1.53 -5.28 -8.88
CA TYR A 36 0.96 -6.43 -8.19
C TYR A 36 0.17 -5.97 -6.97
N TRP A 37 -0.87 -6.73 -6.59
CA TRP A 37 -1.61 -6.53 -5.36
C TRP A 37 -0.85 -7.17 -4.20
N ALA A 38 -0.40 -6.37 -3.24
CA ALA A 38 0.25 -6.85 -2.02
C ALA A 38 -0.79 -7.32 -0.99
N THR A 39 -1.92 -6.62 -0.92
CA THR A 39 -3.13 -6.99 -0.19
C THR A 39 -4.34 -6.62 -1.08
N PRO A 40 -5.59 -7.01 -0.72
CA PRO A 40 -6.77 -6.56 -1.45
C PRO A 40 -6.92 -5.04 -1.59
N GLN A 41 -6.27 -4.26 -0.72
CA GLN A 41 -6.39 -2.79 -0.66
C GLN A 41 -5.07 -2.08 -0.96
N LEU A 42 -3.99 -2.82 -1.28
CA LEU A 42 -2.68 -2.22 -1.50
C LEU A 42 -2.06 -2.71 -2.81
N LEU A 43 -1.92 -1.78 -3.75
CA LEU A 43 -1.26 -1.99 -5.02
C LEU A 43 0.18 -1.47 -4.97
N ALA A 44 1.13 -2.32 -5.39
CA ALA A 44 2.49 -1.91 -5.71
C ALA A 44 2.59 -1.68 -7.22
N CYS A 45 3.12 -0.55 -7.67
CA CYS A 45 3.24 -0.29 -9.10
C CYS A 45 4.44 0.58 -9.49
N GLU A 46 4.77 0.58 -10.79
CA GLU A 46 5.67 1.59 -11.36
C GLU A 46 5.03 2.98 -11.42
N TYR A 47 5.84 3.99 -11.74
CA TYR A 47 5.35 5.36 -11.89
C TYR A 47 4.17 5.43 -12.87
N PRO A 48 3.02 6.00 -12.47
CA PRO A 48 1.77 5.84 -13.21
C PRO A 48 1.57 6.87 -14.33
N TRP A 49 2.56 7.71 -14.62
CA TRP A 49 2.42 8.81 -15.57
C TRP A 49 3.56 8.89 -16.60
N SER A 50 3.23 9.38 -17.79
CA SER A 50 4.20 9.73 -18.83
C SER A 50 3.72 10.97 -19.57
N PRO A 51 4.55 12.03 -19.73
CA PRO A 51 4.15 13.21 -20.51
C PRO A 51 4.01 12.92 -22.01
N TYR A 52 4.51 11.77 -22.48
CA TYR A 52 4.45 11.36 -23.89
C TYR A 52 3.21 10.50 -24.20
N GLU A 53 2.49 10.04 -23.18
CA GLU A 53 1.26 9.28 -23.34
C GLU A 53 0.07 10.24 -23.29
N VAL A 54 -0.95 9.95 -24.09
CA VAL A 54 -2.26 10.62 -23.95
C VAL A 54 -2.96 10.08 -22.70
N SER A 55 -3.82 10.89 -22.04
CA SER A 55 -4.87 10.36 -21.13
C SER A 55 -5.67 9.27 -21.88
N SER A 56 -6.52 8.43 -21.31
CA SER A 56 -7.02 7.18 -21.96
C SER A 56 -5.97 6.08 -22.13
N LYS A 57 -4.68 6.40 -22.31
CA LYS A 57 -3.58 5.42 -22.29
C LYS A 57 -2.72 5.51 -21.03
N GLN A 58 -2.93 6.51 -20.19
CA GLN A 58 -2.13 6.67 -18.97
C GLN A 58 -2.32 5.46 -18.05
N LYS A 59 -1.22 5.03 -17.43
CA LYS A 59 -1.27 4.01 -16.39
C LYS A 59 -2.13 4.48 -15.22
N LEU A 60 -2.09 5.77 -14.93
CA LEU A 60 -2.92 6.44 -13.94
C LEU A 60 -4.43 6.22 -14.16
N ASP A 61 -4.91 6.26 -15.42
CA ASP A 61 -6.32 5.95 -15.73
C ASP A 61 -6.70 4.53 -15.30
N LYS A 62 -5.80 3.56 -15.55
CA LYS A 62 -6.02 2.16 -15.18
C LYS A 62 -6.01 1.95 -13.67
N LEU A 63 -5.20 2.74 -12.93
CA LEU A 63 -5.19 2.71 -11.47
C LEU A 63 -6.51 3.24 -10.89
N LEU A 64 -6.99 4.38 -11.40
CA LEU A 64 -8.28 4.97 -10.97
C LEU A 64 -9.45 4.02 -11.23
N ALA A 65 -9.48 3.40 -12.42
CA ALA A 65 -10.48 2.41 -12.80
C ALA A 65 -10.44 1.14 -11.92
N ALA A 66 -9.25 0.78 -11.41
CA ALA A 66 -9.08 -0.32 -10.45
C ALA A 66 -9.44 0.06 -9.00
N GLY A 67 -10.00 1.24 -8.79
CA GLY A 67 -10.48 1.68 -7.47
C GLY A 67 -9.43 2.36 -6.61
N VAL A 68 -8.22 2.62 -7.11
CA VAL A 68 -7.18 3.34 -6.35
C VAL A 68 -7.68 4.74 -6.02
N ARG A 69 -7.58 5.13 -4.74
CA ARG A 69 -8.00 6.43 -4.23
C ARG A 69 -6.90 7.14 -3.45
N THR A 70 -5.94 6.41 -2.89
CA THR A 70 -4.74 7.03 -2.29
C THR A 70 -3.50 6.70 -3.11
N PHE A 71 -2.70 7.72 -3.41
CA PHE A 71 -1.42 7.60 -4.09
C PHE A 71 -0.29 7.96 -3.13
N ILE A 72 0.66 7.05 -2.96
CA ILE A 72 1.87 7.23 -2.16
C ILE A 72 3.05 7.27 -3.14
N ASP A 73 3.58 8.46 -3.36
CA ASP A 73 4.68 8.74 -4.28
C ASP A 73 6.01 8.80 -3.53
N LEU A 74 6.88 7.83 -3.82
CA LEU A 74 8.20 7.73 -3.19
C LEU A 74 9.31 8.47 -3.98
N THR A 75 8.96 9.18 -5.05
CA THR A 75 9.93 9.84 -5.94
C THR A 75 10.34 11.22 -5.43
N GLU A 76 11.59 11.60 -5.72
CA GLU A 76 12.08 12.94 -5.38
C GLU A 76 11.59 13.99 -6.39
N CYS A 77 11.49 15.24 -5.94
CA CYS A 77 11.21 16.35 -6.84
C CYS A 77 12.29 16.44 -7.94
N GLY A 78 11.86 16.56 -9.19
CA GLY A 78 12.76 16.58 -10.34
C GLY A 78 13.24 15.20 -10.81
N GLU A 79 12.92 14.11 -10.10
CA GLU A 79 13.22 12.75 -10.56
C GLU A 79 12.44 12.42 -11.84
N LEU A 80 11.15 12.79 -11.87
CA LEU A 80 10.22 12.54 -12.98
C LEU A 80 9.29 13.74 -13.17
N SER A 81 8.67 13.83 -14.36
CA SER A 81 7.63 14.84 -14.60
C SER A 81 6.44 14.59 -13.68
N PRO A 82 6.03 15.57 -12.85
CA PRO A 82 5.01 15.36 -11.83
C PRO A 82 3.64 15.12 -12.46
N TYR A 83 2.86 14.21 -11.88
CA TYR A 83 1.50 13.94 -12.33
C TYR A 83 0.41 14.51 -11.43
N GLN A 84 0.77 14.95 -10.21
CA GLN A 84 -0.17 15.56 -9.27
C GLN A 84 -0.98 16.71 -9.89
N PRO A 85 -0.40 17.64 -10.69
CA PRO A 85 -1.18 18.70 -11.34
C PRO A 85 -2.22 18.19 -12.35
N HIS A 86 -2.06 16.96 -12.84
CA HIS A 86 -2.95 16.34 -13.83
C HIS A 86 -4.05 15.46 -13.19
N LEU A 87 -3.93 15.13 -11.89
CA LEU A 87 -4.93 14.33 -11.18
C LEU A 87 -6.34 14.92 -11.27
N PRO A 88 -6.59 16.23 -11.04
CA PRO A 88 -7.95 16.77 -11.04
C PRO A 88 -8.75 16.48 -12.31
N SER A 89 -8.12 16.70 -13.47
CA SER A 89 -8.75 16.48 -14.76
C SER A 89 -9.05 15.00 -15.01
N LEU A 90 -8.14 14.10 -14.63
CA LEU A 90 -8.32 12.66 -14.82
C LEU A 90 -9.38 12.10 -13.88
N VAL A 91 -9.32 12.45 -12.60
CA VAL A 91 -10.29 12.02 -11.59
C VAL A 91 -11.71 12.44 -11.98
N THR A 92 -11.87 13.70 -12.42
CA THR A 92 -13.15 14.21 -12.93
C THR A 92 -13.63 13.42 -14.16
N ALA A 93 -12.73 13.08 -15.08
CA ALA A 93 -13.07 12.28 -16.27
C ALA A 93 -13.52 10.84 -15.93
N HIS A 94 -13.11 10.31 -14.76
CA HIS A 94 -13.58 9.03 -14.23
C HIS A 94 -14.89 9.15 -13.42
N GLY A 95 -15.46 10.36 -13.29
CA GLY A 95 -16.66 10.60 -12.49
C GLY A 95 -16.44 10.42 -10.99
N ILE A 96 -15.20 10.56 -10.53
CA ILE A 96 -14.82 10.46 -9.11
C ILE A 96 -14.79 11.88 -8.51
N ASP A 97 -15.22 12.02 -7.26
CA ASP A 97 -15.09 13.29 -6.53
C ASP A 97 -13.62 13.50 -6.12
N MET A 98 -13.09 14.70 -6.32
CA MET A 98 -11.71 15.00 -5.91
C MET A 98 -11.48 14.86 -4.41
N SER A 99 -12.51 15.01 -3.59
CA SER A 99 -12.44 14.75 -2.15
C SER A 99 -12.23 13.28 -1.79
N ASP A 100 -12.48 12.36 -2.73
CA ASP A 100 -12.19 10.93 -2.56
C ASP A 100 -10.73 10.57 -2.85
N ILE A 101 -9.91 11.52 -3.31
CA ILE A 101 -8.51 11.28 -3.70
C ILE A 101 -7.55 11.85 -2.68
N GLU A 102 -6.58 11.02 -2.28
CA GLU A 102 -5.44 11.45 -1.47
C GLU A 102 -4.14 11.23 -2.23
N TYR A 103 -3.24 12.21 -2.17
CA TYR A 103 -1.91 12.12 -2.75
C TYR A 103 -0.87 12.54 -1.70
N HIS A 104 0.03 11.62 -1.38
CA HIS A 104 1.08 11.80 -0.37
C HIS A 104 2.44 11.64 -1.02
N GLN A 105 3.33 12.60 -0.82
CA GLN A 105 4.73 12.50 -1.25
C GLN A 105 5.60 12.15 -0.05
N PHE A 106 6.27 11.01 -0.15
CA PHE A 106 7.24 10.54 0.83
C PHE A 106 8.56 10.25 0.09
N PRO A 107 9.30 11.29 -0.30
CA PRO A 107 10.46 11.16 -1.17
C PRO A 107 11.53 10.28 -0.50
N ILE A 108 11.90 9.20 -1.18
CA ILE A 108 13.06 8.37 -0.83
C ILE A 108 14.01 8.43 -2.01
N GLN A 109 15.27 8.80 -1.76
CA GLN A 109 16.29 8.87 -2.80
C GLN A 109 16.39 7.55 -3.58
N ASP A 110 16.57 7.63 -4.90
CA ASP A 110 16.59 6.43 -5.73
C ASP A 110 17.65 5.42 -5.27
N ARG A 111 17.23 4.15 -5.19
CA ARG A 111 18.03 3.01 -4.68
C ARG A 111 18.50 3.12 -3.22
N SER A 112 18.05 4.12 -2.46
CA SER A 112 18.42 4.35 -1.06
C SER A 112 17.37 3.82 -0.07
N LEU A 113 17.66 3.99 1.22
CA LEU A 113 16.78 3.78 2.36
C LEU A 113 16.02 5.07 2.70
N PRO A 114 14.90 5.02 3.45
CA PRO A 114 14.33 6.22 4.06
C PRO A 114 15.34 6.87 5.02
N GLU A 115 15.15 8.16 5.30
CA GLU A 115 16.04 8.92 6.20
C GLU A 115 16.03 8.40 7.64
N SER A 116 14.95 7.74 8.06
CA SER A 116 14.77 7.21 9.41
C SER A 116 13.70 6.12 9.44
N MET A 117 13.61 5.40 10.55
CA MET A 117 12.51 4.45 10.78
C MET A 117 11.19 5.20 11.01
N GLU A 118 11.24 6.35 11.66
CA GLU A 118 10.10 7.24 11.88
C GLU A 118 9.48 7.69 10.55
N PHE A 119 10.30 7.97 9.54
CA PHE A 119 9.82 8.28 8.19
C PHE A 119 9.08 7.11 7.56
N MET A 120 9.59 5.87 7.72
CA MET A 120 8.87 4.68 7.27
C MET A 120 7.52 4.56 8.00
N PHE A 121 7.46 4.78 9.31
CA PHE A 121 6.20 4.71 10.07
C PHE A 121 5.17 5.75 9.61
N GLN A 122 5.57 6.95 9.18
CA GLN A 122 4.64 7.91 8.60
C GLN A 122 3.95 7.38 7.33
N ILE A 123 4.68 6.66 6.48
CA ILE A 123 4.11 6.01 5.29
C ILE A 123 3.14 4.91 5.71
N LEU A 124 3.52 4.08 6.69
CA LEU A 124 2.71 2.97 7.18
C LEU A 124 1.47 3.45 7.93
N ASP A 125 1.51 4.60 8.60
CA ASP A 125 0.35 5.23 9.23
C ASP A 125 -0.73 5.60 8.19
N VAL A 126 -0.33 6.11 7.02
CA VAL A 126 -1.26 6.38 5.91
C VAL A 126 -1.89 5.08 5.41
N LEU A 127 -1.09 4.02 5.25
CA LEU A 127 -1.60 2.71 4.83
C LEU A 127 -2.56 2.11 5.86
N ARG A 128 -2.24 2.24 7.16
CA ARG A 128 -3.06 1.79 8.28
C ARG A 128 -4.40 2.51 8.32
N ASP A 129 -4.41 3.82 8.11
CA ASP A 129 -5.64 4.59 8.02
C ASP A 129 -6.48 4.20 6.79
N ASN A 130 -5.85 4.01 5.62
CA ASN A 130 -6.54 3.58 4.41
C ASN A 130 -7.17 2.19 4.56
N GLU A 131 -6.45 1.23 5.13
CA GLU A 131 -6.96 -0.11 5.36
C GLU A 131 -8.18 -0.10 6.29
N LYS A 132 -8.15 0.71 7.36
CA LYS A 132 -9.30 0.90 8.27
C LYS A 132 -10.51 1.49 7.54
N ARG A 133 -10.29 2.36 6.56
CA ARG A 133 -11.34 3.00 5.75
C ARG A 133 -11.83 2.15 4.57
N GLY A 134 -11.25 0.96 4.35
CA GLY A 134 -11.61 0.16 3.18
C GLY A 134 -11.07 0.73 1.86
N ARG A 135 -10.07 1.63 1.92
CA ARG A 135 -9.62 2.44 0.79
C ARG A 135 -8.40 1.84 0.09
N VAL A 136 -8.48 1.73 -1.23
CA VAL A 136 -7.37 1.20 -2.05
C VAL A 136 -6.26 2.24 -2.20
N SER A 137 -5.05 1.84 -1.84
CA SER A 137 -3.82 2.62 -1.96
C SER A 137 -2.92 2.08 -3.06
N ALA A 138 -2.24 2.97 -3.80
CA ALA A 138 -1.13 2.62 -4.68
C ALA A 138 0.17 3.22 -4.14
N VAL A 139 1.16 2.37 -3.88
CA VAL A 139 2.54 2.78 -3.55
C VAL A 139 3.39 2.63 -4.80
N HIS A 140 4.12 3.68 -5.17
CA HIS A 140 4.99 3.65 -6.34
C HIS A 140 6.29 4.44 -6.11
N CYS A 141 7.30 4.10 -6.90
CA CYS A 141 8.49 4.92 -7.12
C CYS A 141 8.63 5.16 -8.63
N ARG A 142 9.85 5.25 -9.17
CA ARG A 142 10.06 5.20 -10.62
C ARG A 142 9.71 3.81 -11.19
N GLY A 143 10.42 2.80 -10.70
CA GLY A 143 10.37 1.46 -11.28
C GLY A 143 9.26 0.57 -10.73
N GLY A 144 8.75 0.86 -9.53
CA GLY A 144 7.94 -0.07 -8.75
C GLY A 144 8.75 -1.23 -8.15
N ILE A 145 10.07 -1.07 -8.02
CA ILE A 145 11.02 -2.16 -7.72
C ILE A 145 11.55 -2.04 -6.30
N GLY A 146 12.56 -1.19 -6.08
CA GLY A 146 13.29 -1.09 -4.81
C GLY A 146 12.52 -0.42 -3.69
N ARG A 147 12.36 0.91 -3.78
CA ARG A 147 11.65 1.73 -2.78
C ARG A 147 10.23 1.23 -2.53
N THR A 148 9.50 0.89 -3.60
CA THR A 148 8.17 0.30 -3.51
C THR A 148 8.20 -1.04 -2.79
N GLY A 149 9.02 -2.00 -3.22
CA GLY A 149 9.12 -3.30 -2.56
C GLY A 149 9.50 -3.20 -1.08
N MET A 150 10.32 -2.21 -0.73
CA MET A 150 10.70 -1.95 0.66
C MET A 150 9.51 -1.53 1.52
N VAL A 151 8.74 -0.52 1.08
CA VAL A 151 7.52 -0.08 1.78
C VAL A 151 6.49 -1.22 1.88
N ILE A 152 6.29 -1.96 0.78
CA ILE A 152 5.38 -3.11 0.76
C ILE A 152 5.83 -4.16 1.78
N GLY A 153 7.13 -4.45 1.86
CA GLY A 153 7.68 -5.42 2.80
C GLY A 153 7.39 -5.05 4.25
N CYS A 154 7.66 -3.79 4.62
CA CYS A 154 7.35 -3.29 5.95
C CYS A 154 5.84 -3.35 6.25
N TRP A 155 5.00 -2.97 5.30
CA TRP A 155 3.55 -3.05 5.46
C TRP A 155 3.04 -4.48 5.65
N LEU A 156 3.55 -5.45 4.89
CA LEU A 156 3.15 -6.85 5.04
C LEU A 156 3.44 -7.38 6.44
N VAL A 157 4.55 -6.97 7.05
CA VAL A 157 4.86 -7.30 8.45
C VAL A 157 3.93 -6.57 9.41
N GLU A 158 3.74 -5.25 9.24
CA GLU A 158 2.93 -4.44 10.16
C GLU A 158 1.44 -4.83 10.16
N SER A 159 0.88 -5.14 8.99
CA SER A 159 -0.50 -5.61 8.82
C SER A 159 -0.72 -7.06 9.27
N GLU A 160 0.31 -7.71 9.81
CA GLU A 160 0.33 -9.14 10.20
C GLU A 160 0.02 -10.10 9.03
N THR A 161 0.09 -9.62 7.78
CA THR A 161 -0.06 -10.45 6.57
C THR A 161 1.14 -11.40 6.43
N ALA A 162 2.33 -10.93 6.80
CA ALA A 162 3.56 -11.70 6.88
C ALA A 162 4.02 -11.81 8.34
N LYS A 163 4.55 -12.98 8.71
CA LYS A 163 4.95 -13.27 10.10
C LYS A 163 6.28 -12.62 10.51
N SER A 164 7.14 -12.32 9.54
CA SER A 164 8.46 -11.70 9.73
C SER A 164 8.90 -10.98 8.46
N GLY A 165 9.99 -10.22 8.54
CA GLY A 165 10.60 -9.60 7.37
C GLY A 165 11.02 -10.61 6.30
N GLU A 166 11.57 -11.78 6.68
CA GLU A 166 11.88 -12.85 5.73
C GLU A 166 10.63 -13.41 5.06
N ASP A 167 9.52 -13.50 5.79
CA ASP A 167 8.25 -13.97 5.24
C ASP A 167 7.69 -12.96 4.23
N ALA A 168 7.74 -11.67 4.56
CA ALA A 168 7.35 -10.59 3.65
C ALA A 168 8.18 -10.62 2.36
N LEU A 169 9.49 -10.82 2.46
CA LEU A 169 10.38 -10.91 1.31
C LEU A 169 10.09 -12.13 0.42
N ARG A 170 9.72 -13.30 1.00
CA ARG A 170 9.26 -14.46 0.23
C ARG A 170 7.94 -14.21 -0.51
N MET A 171 7.01 -13.51 0.14
CA MET A 171 5.75 -13.11 -0.48
C MET A 171 5.99 -12.15 -1.65
N ILE A 172 6.82 -11.12 -1.45
CA ILE A 172 7.18 -10.17 -2.50
C ILE A 172 7.89 -10.87 -3.66
N ASP A 173 8.82 -11.79 -3.41
CA ASP A 173 9.48 -12.56 -4.48
C ASP A 173 8.47 -13.31 -5.35
N SER A 174 7.45 -13.92 -4.74
CA SER A 174 6.39 -14.62 -5.45
C SER A 174 5.51 -13.67 -6.28
N LEU A 175 5.12 -12.53 -5.70
CA LEU A 175 4.32 -11.50 -6.37
C LEU A 175 5.10 -10.83 -7.51
N TRP A 176 6.38 -10.53 -7.29
CA TRP A 176 7.26 -9.86 -8.24
C TRP A 176 7.51 -10.70 -9.49
N LYS A 177 7.57 -12.03 -9.39
CA LYS A 177 7.67 -12.93 -10.55
C LYS A 177 6.51 -12.79 -11.54
N THR A 178 5.38 -12.24 -11.11
CA THR A 178 4.23 -11.96 -11.99
C THR A 178 4.36 -10.65 -12.77
N VAL A 179 5.30 -9.78 -12.38
CA VAL A 179 5.56 -8.47 -12.98
C VAL A 179 6.47 -8.61 -14.20
N GLU A 180 6.12 -7.95 -15.31
CA GLU A 180 6.90 -8.04 -16.56
C GLU A 180 8.37 -7.64 -16.40
N LYS A 181 8.65 -6.61 -15.59
CA LYS A 181 10.01 -6.17 -15.28
C LYS A 181 10.88 -7.20 -14.57
N CYS A 182 10.31 -8.25 -13.98
CA CYS A 182 11.08 -9.32 -13.31
C CYS A 182 12.12 -9.95 -14.25
N LYS A 183 11.88 -9.95 -15.57
CA LYS A 183 12.83 -10.45 -16.57
C LYS A 183 14.15 -9.68 -16.61
N ARG A 184 14.12 -8.38 -16.28
CA ARG A 184 15.28 -7.47 -16.30
C ARG A 184 15.79 -7.16 -14.88
N TYR A 185 14.87 -7.12 -13.93
CA TYR A 185 15.13 -6.83 -12.52
C TYR A 185 14.60 -8.00 -11.70
N PRO A 186 15.41 -9.04 -11.44
CA PRO A 186 14.92 -10.30 -10.88
C PRO A 186 14.44 -10.20 -9.43
N HIS A 187 14.71 -9.10 -8.73
CA HIS A 187 14.43 -8.96 -7.30
C HIS A 187 13.74 -7.62 -6.98
N SER A 188 12.86 -7.67 -5.99
CA SER A 188 12.25 -6.53 -5.31
C SER A 188 12.22 -6.87 -3.80
N PRO A 189 12.71 -6.01 -2.89
CA PRO A 189 13.44 -4.76 -3.13
C PRO A 189 14.73 -4.94 -3.96
N GLU A 190 15.29 -3.84 -4.48
CA GLU A 190 16.31 -3.88 -5.54
C GLU A 190 17.73 -3.97 -5.00
N THR A 191 18.00 -3.35 -3.84
CA THR A 191 19.35 -3.27 -3.26
C THR A 191 19.48 -4.12 -2.00
N GLY A 192 20.70 -4.56 -1.69
CA GLY A 192 21.01 -5.28 -0.46
C GLY A 192 20.57 -4.52 0.81
N PRO A 193 20.87 -3.20 0.93
CA PRO A 193 20.38 -2.41 2.06
C PRO A 193 18.85 -2.40 2.18
N GLN A 194 18.11 -2.24 1.08
CA GLN A 194 16.64 -2.26 1.11
C GLN A 194 16.09 -3.63 1.53
N PHE A 195 16.71 -4.71 1.05
CA PHE A 195 16.36 -6.07 1.47
C PHE A 195 16.59 -6.27 2.96
N GLU A 196 17.76 -5.89 3.48
CA GLU A 196 18.07 -5.99 4.91
C GLU A 196 17.18 -5.07 5.76
N PHE A 197 16.76 -3.91 5.24
CA PHE A 197 15.80 -3.04 5.91
C PHE A 197 14.47 -3.77 6.17
N VAL A 198 13.90 -4.41 5.14
CA VAL A 198 12.66 -5.19 5.28
C VAL A 198 12.86 -6.39 6.18
N LYS A 199 13.95 -7.13 5.98
CA LYS A 199 14.25 -8.35 6.74
C LYS A 199 14.28 -8.09 8.24
N ASN A 200 14.89 -6.97 8.64
CA ASN A 200 15.07 -6.59 10.04
C ASN A 200 13.95 -5.65 10.55
N PHE A 201 12.91 -5.39 9.74
CA PHE A 201 11.83 -4.49 10.11
C PHE A 201 11.02 -5.07 11.29
N CYS A 202 10.84 -4.26 12.32
CA CYS A 202 10.03 -4.58 13.49
C CYS A 202 9.00 -3.47 13.70
N PRO A 203 7.69 -3.75 13.56
CA PRO A 203 6.67 -2.75 13.84
C PRO A 203 6.70 -2.37 15.33
N PRO A 204 6.32 -1.14 15.69
CA PRO A 204 6.20 -0.76 17.09
C PRO A 204 5.17 -1.68 17.73
N ARG A 205 5.55 -2.32 18.85
CA ARG A 205 4.59 -3.15 19.60
C ARG A 205 3.45 -2.23 20.02
N LEU A 206 2.25 -2.51 19.55
CA LEU A 206 1.04 -1.87 20.07
C LEU A 206 1.00 -2.20 21.56
N VAL A 207 1.28 -1.20 22.39
CA VAL A 207 0.91 -1.27 23.80
C VAL A 207 -0.60 -1.14 23.78
N GLU A 208 -1.31 -2.25 23.96
CA GLU A 208 -2.75 -2.22 24.19
C GLU A 208 -2.99 -1.32 25.42
N ALA A 209 -3.61 -0.16 25.19
CA ALA A 209 -4.02 0.78 26.22
C ALA A 209 -5.42 0.45 26.75
#